data_AF-A0AAE7CLW7-F1
#
_entry.id   AF-A0AAE7CLW7-F1
#
_cell.length_a   1.000
_cell.length_b   1.000
_cell.length_c   1.000
_cell.angle_alpha   90.00
_cell.angle_beta   90.00
_cell.angle_gamma   90.00
#
_symmetry.space_group_name_H-M   'P 1'
#
loop_
_entity.id
_entity.type
_entity.pdbx_description
1 polymer ?
#
loop_
_entity_poly.entity_id
_entity_poly.type
_entity_poly.pdbx_seq_one_letter_code
_entity_poly.pdbx_strand_id
1 'polypeptide(L)'
;MNRYRACTRGERAVVNEIEFFHHPAESAPEFPVWGIRVDGTDLRAHVAWATRELWRPELEDQFEDQERESAEQIWAGFEGLWVREFSPASFLSDVDETPLLGCPCGIWQCAPLLASRRVTGTTVTWSTFRLPFREQWGELPVGPFVFRRDAYEASLTAPPLLPEDPLGPPPPGLGV
;
A
#
# COMPACT_ATOMS: atom_id res chain seq x y z
N MET A 1 -51.98 1.29 17.25
CA MET A 1 -51.44 0.06 16.63
C MET A 1 -49.92 0.10 16.73
N ASN A 2 -49.34 -1.01 17.16
CA ASN A 2 -47.98 -1.20 17.67
C ASN A 2 -47.05 -1.67 16.52
N ARG A 3 -45.81 -1.13 16.47
CA ARG A 3 -44.49 -1.73 16.07
C ARG A 3 -44.40 -2.49 14.72
N TYR A 4 -43.32 -2.40 13.94
CA TYR A 4 -42.01 -2.97 14.25
C TYR A 4 -40.87 -2.41 13.37
N ARG A 5 -39.77 -2.06 14.06
CA ARG A 5 -38.35 -2.16 13.68
C ARG A 5 -38.03 -2.84 12.34
N ALA A 6 -37.17 -2.19 11.54
CA ALA A 6 -36.05 -2.88 10.93
C ALA A 6 -34.78 -2.53 11.73
N CYS A 7 -34.30 -3.51 12.48
CA CYS A 7 -33.08 -3.47 13.26
C CYS A 7 -31.93 -3.93 12.35
N THR A 8 -30.91 -3.08 12.20
CA THR A 8 -29.48 -3.40 12.16
C THR A 8 -29.05 -4.67 11.41
N ARG A 9 -28.45 -4.48 10.24
CA ARG A 9 -27.22 -5.22 9.90
C ARG A 9 -26.06 -4.25 10.03
N GLY A 10 -25.62 -4.04 11.27
CA GLY A 10 -24.29 -3.49 11.52
C GLY A 10 -23.30 -4.53 11.04
N GLU A 11 -22.97 -4.48 9.76
CA GLU A 11 -21.74 -5.05 9.24
C GLU A 11 -20.66 -4.33 10.02
N ARG A 12 -20.09 -4.98 11.04
CA ARG A 12 -18.91 -4.43 11.72
C ARG A 12 -17.90 -4.25 10.60
N ALA A 13 -17.62 -2.99 10.24
CA ALA A 13 -16.52 -2.69 9.36
C ALA A 13 -15.31 -3.42 9.94
N VAL A 14 -14.73 -4.32 9.14
CA VAL A 14 -13.48 -4.97 9.52
C VAL A 14 -12.49 -3.84 9.74
N VAL A 15 -11.97 -3.76 10.96
CA VAL A 15 -10.93 -2.81 11.31
C VAL A 15 -9.62 -3.52 11.03
N ASN A 16 -8.87 -3.00 10.08
CA ASN A 16 -7.54 -3.49 9.74
C ASN A 16 -6.52 -3.03 10.78
N GLU A 17 -5.48 -3.85 10.97
CA GLU A 17 -4.26 -3.48 11.69
C GLU A 17 -3.30 -2.76 10.74
N ILE A 18 -2.57 -1.77 11.26
CA ILE A 18 -1.62 -0.94 10.51
C ILE A 18 -0.28 -0.94 11.22
N GLU A 19 0.78 -1.12 10.46
CA GLU A 19 2.16 -0.95 10.91
C GLU A 19 2.91 -0.10 9.89
N PHE A 20 3.35 1.08 10.31
CA PHE A 20 4.42 1.85 9.69
C PHE A 20 5.75 1.40 10.27
N PHE A 21 6.75 1.27 9.42
CA PHE A 21 8.12 0.96 9.80
C PHE A 21 9.09 1.69 8.87
N HIS A 22 10.35 1.71 9.23
CA HIS A 22 11.43 2.15 8.35
C HIS A 22 12.28 0.95 7.94
N HIS A 23 12.81 0.97 6.73
CA HIS A 23 13.80 0.00 6.28
C HIS A 23 14.77 0.67 5.29
N PRO A 24 15.99 0.13 5.09
CA PRO A 24 16.87 0.63 4.05
C PRO A 24 16.21 0.50 2.67
N ALA A 25 16.32 1.54 1.85
CA ALA A 25 15.98 1.46 0.44
C ALA A 25 16.98 0.54 -0.29
N GLU A 26 16.52 -0.20 -1.29
CA GLU A 26 17.40 -1.01 -2.13
C GLU A 26 18.32 -0.10 -2.96
N SER A 27 17.76 1.02 -3.45
CA SER A 27 18.45 1.98 -4.30
C SER A 27 19.46 2.86 -3.57
N ALA A 28 19.27 3.10 -2.27
CA ALA A 28 20.18 3.90 -1.42
C ALA A 28 20.07 3.47 0.06
N PRO A 29 20.79 2.41 0.49
CA PRO A 29 20.64 1.80 1.82
C PRO A 29 20.90 2.74 3.01
N GLU A 30 21.65 3.82 2.80
CA GLU A 30 21.94 4.84 3.82
C GLU A 30 20.75 5.76 4.14
N PHE A 31 19.73 5.78 3.28
CA PHE A 31 18.52 6.59 3.46
C PHE A 31 17.31 5.66 3.67
N PRO A 32 16.71 5.64 4.87
CA PRO A 32 15.55 4.79 5.10
C PRO A 32 14.31 5.32 4.38
N VAL A 33 13.43 4.39 4.04
CA VAL A 33 12.10 4.64 3.49
C VAL A 33 11.03 4.19 4.48
N TRP A 34 9.85 4.80 4.37
CA TRP A 34 8.61 4.37 5.02
C TRP A 34 8.10 3.10 4.34
N GLY A 35 8.02 2.02 5.11
CA GLY A 35 7.27 0.82 4.76
C GLY A 35 5.93 0.78 5.49
N ILE A 36 4.98 0.07 4.91
CA ILE A 36 3.61 -0.02 5.41
C ILE A 36 3.15 -1.48 5.33
N ARG A 37 2.61 -2.01 6.42
CA ARG A 37 1.86 -3.26 6.43
C ARG A 37 0.42 -3.02 6.85
N VAL A 38 -0.48 -3.71 6.17
CA VAL A 38 -1.89 -3.80 6.54
C VAL A 38 -2.20 -5.26 6.87
N ASP A 39 -2.71 -5.52 8.07
CA ASP A 39 -2.96 -6.87 8.60
C ASP A 39 -1.71 -7.78 8.49
N GLY A 40 -0.55 -7.22 8.84
CA GLY A 40 0.74 -7.90 8.79
C GLY A 40 1.33 -8.10 7.38
N THR A 41 0.62 -7.68 6.33
CA THR A 41 1.02 -7.89 4.93
C THR A 41 1.55 -6.58 4.33
N ASP A 42 2.74 -6.61 3.72
CA ASP A 42 3.36 -5.42 3.12
C ASP A 42 2.46 -4.83 2.03
N LEU A 43 2.30 -3.51 2.00
CA LEU A 43 1.44 -2.82 1.05
C LEU A 43 1.90 -3.05 -0.39
N ARG A 44 3.20 -3.23 -0.65
CA ARG A 44 3.73 -3.59 -1.98
C ARG A 44 3.19 -4.93 -2.44
N ALA A 45 3.05 -5.90 -1.53
CA ALA A 45 2.46 -7.20 -1.85
C ALA A 45 0.97 -7.08 -2.21
N HIS A 46 0.21 -6.28 -1.44
CA HIS A 46 -1.20 -5.98 -1.77
C HIS A 46 -1.35 -5.39 -3.18
N VAL A 47 -0.48 -4.46 -3.57
CA VAL A 47 -0.49 -3.88 -4.92
C VAL A 47 -0.08 -4.90 -5.99
N ALA A 48 0.95 -5.71 -5.72
CA ALA A 48 1.42 -6.75 -6.61
C ALA A 48 0.28 -7.74 -6.96
N TRP A 49 -0.46 -8.22 -5.97
CA TRP A 49 -1.61 -9.10 -6.22
C TRP A 49 -2.76 -8.37 -6.92
N ALA A 50 -3.07 -7.14 -6.52
CA ALA A 50 -4.17 -6.36 -7.10
C ALA A 50 -3.94 -6.00 -8.58
N THR A 51 -2.67 -5.90 -9.01
CA THR A 51 -2.30 -5.48 -10.36
C THR A 51 -1.87 -6.64 -11.27
N ARG A 52 -1.73 -7.86 -10.73
CA ARG A 52 -1.24 -9.03 -11.49
C ARG A 52 -1.97 -9.26 -12.82
N GLU A 53 -3.30 -9.30 -12.79
CA GLU A 53 -4.11 -9.55 -14.00
C GLU A 53 -4.08 -8.38 -14.99
N LEU A 54 -3.81 -7.17 -14.50
CA LEU A 54 -3.69 -5.97 -15.32
C LEU A 54 -2.34 -5.91 -16.03
N TRP A 55 -1.28 -6.41 -15.36
CA TRP A 55 0.06 -6.53 -15.91
C TRP A 55 0.20 -7.67 -16.92
N ARG A 56 -0.50 -8.79 -16.72
CA ARG A 56 -0.41 -10.00 -17.57
C ARG A 56 -0.37 -9.71 -19.07
N PRO A 57 -1.29 -8.92 -19.68
CA PRO A 57 -1.25 -8.63 -21.12
C PRO A 57 -0.09 -7.71 -21.54
N GLU A 58 0.45 -6.91 -20.62
CA GLU A 58 1.54 -5.98 -20.94
C GLU A 58 2.92 -6.66 -20.90
N LEU A 59 3.03 -7.77 -20.17
CA LEU A 59 4.29 -8.50 -19.97
C LEU A 59 4.41 -9.76 -20.85
N GLU A 60 3.36 -10.12 -21.60
CA GLU A 60 3.23 -11.39 -22.35
C GLU A 60 4.41 -11.69 -23.29
N ASP A 61 5.11 -10.67 -23.80
CA ASP A 61 6.23 -10.83 -24.75
C ASP A 61 7.58 -10.29 -24.24
N GLN A 62 7.70 -9.91 -22.97
CA GLN A 62 8.90 -9.21 -22.48
C GLN A 62 10.03 -10.13 -22.01
N PHE A 63 9.75 -11.40 -21.75
CA PHE A 63 10.63 -12.28 -20.99
C PHE A 63 10.69 -13.70 -21.58
N GLU A 64 11.84 -14.37 -21.44
CA GLU A 64 12.02 -15.78 -21.85
C GLU A 64 11.46 -16.73 -20.77
N ASP A 65 11.67 -16.41 -19.49
CA ASP A 65 11.08 -17.08 -18.33
C ASP A 65 9.95 -16.20 -17.76
N GLN A 66 8.84 -16.17 -18.51
CA GLN A 66 7.79 -15.16 -18.35
C GLN A 66 7.19 -15.08 -16.96
N GLU A 67 6.89 -16.23 -16.34
CA GLU A 67 6.18 -16.24 -15.07
C GLU A 67 7.06 -15.67 -13.95
N ARG A 68 8.31 -16.13 -13.85
CA ARG A 68 9.25 -15.66 -12.81
C ARG A 68 9.60 -14.19 -12.97
N GLU A 69 10.02 -13.78 -14.17
CA GLU A 69 10.50 -12.41 -14.39
C GLU A 69 9.37 -11.39 -14.27
N SER A 70 8.15 -11.74 -14.70
CA SER A 70 6.96 -10.91 -14.45
C SER A 70 6.63 -10.83 -12.95
N ALA A 71 6.74 -11.93 -12.22
CA ALA A 71 6.49 -11.94 -10.78
C ALA A 71 7.50 -11.04 -10.04
N GLU A 72 8.79 -11.12 -10.38
CA GLU A 72 9.83 -10.24 -9.84
C GLU A 72 9.55 -8.77 -10.17
N GLN A 73 9.18 -8.45 -11.41
CA GLN A 73 8.88 -7.08 -11.82
C GLN A 73 7.64 -6.50 -11.12
N ILE A 74 6.60 -7.31 -10.92
CA ILE A 74 5.38 -6.91 -10.21
C ILE A 74 5.68 -6.76 -8.70
N TRP A 75 6.47 -7.66 -8.14
CA TRP A 75 6.83 -7.68 -6.71
C TRP A 75 7.71 -6.49 -6.31
N ALA A 76 8.76 -6.22 -7.10
CA ALA A 76 9.69 -5.12 -6.89
C ALA A 76 9.26 -3.82 -7.58
N GLY A 77 8.02 -3.73 -8.07
CA GLY A 77 7.53 -2.58 -8.84
C GLY A 77 7.38 -1.29 -8.03
N PHE A 78 7.40 -1.37 -6.70
CA PHE A 78 7.27 -0.27 -5.77
C PHE A 78 8.31 -0.33 -4.65
N GLU A 79 8.67 0.84 -4.15
CA GLU A 79 9.48 1.01 -2.94
C GLU A 79 8.71 1.88 -1.92
N GLY A 80 9.21 1.95 -0.69
CA GLY A 80 8.70 2.88 0.32
C GLY A 80 8.92 4.36 -0.04
N LEU A 81 8.33 5.26 0.74
CA LEU A 81 8.50 6.70 0.58
C LEU A 81 9.71 7.20 1.39
N TRP A 82 10.55 8.09 0.85
CA TRP A 82 11.73 8.56 1.58
C TRP A 82 11.38 9.28 2.90
N VAL A 83 12.00 8.86 4.01
CA VAL A 83 11.77 9.46 5.34
C VAL A 83 12.16 10.94 5.37
N ARG A 84 13.14 11.35 4.56
CA ARG A 84 13.56 12.77 4.46
C ARG A 84 12.52 13.67 3.78
N GLU A 85 11.59 13.10 3.00
CA GLU A 85 10.59 13.83 2.22
C GLU A 85 9.20 13.75 2.86
N PHE A 86 8.94 12.69 3.62
CA PHE A 86 7.65 12.43 4.26
C PHE A 86 7.80 12.37 5.77
N SER A 87 7.03 13.22 6.45
CA SER A 87 6.94 13.23 7.91
C SER A 87 5.71 12.43 8.38
N PRO A 88 5.59 12.07 9.66
CA PRO A 88 4.36 11.47 10.20
C PRO A 88 3.10 12.29 9.88
N ALA A 89 3.20 13.61 9.87
CA ALA A 89 2.08 14.50 9.54
C ALA A 89 1.58 14.34 8.10
N SER A 90 2.44 13.90 7.17
CA SER A 90 2.07 13.60 5.77
C SER A 90 1.02 12.48 5.67
N PHE A 91 0.88 11.67 6.73
CA PHE A 91 -0.04 10.54 6.80
C PHE A 91 -1.31 10.80 7.61
N LEU A 92 -1.50 12.00 8.19
CA LEU A 92 -2.59 12.29 9.16
C LEU A 92 -3.62 13.34 8.71
N SER A 93 -3.50 13.86 7.48
CA SER A 93 -4.46 14.79 6.91
C SER A 93 -5.56 14.09 6.11
N ASP A 94 -6.76 14.67 6.09
CA ASP A 94 -7.77 14.33 5.09
C ASP A 94 -7.33 14.87 3.73
N VAL A 95 -7.29 14.01 2.71
CA VAL A 95 -6.83 14.36 1.37
C VAL A 95 -7.36 13.36 0.34
N ASP A 96 -7.69 13.84 -0.86
CA ASP A 96 -8.19 12.99 -1.94
C ASP A 96 -7.08 12.15 -2.59
N GLU A 97 -5.83 12.61 -2.50
CA GLU A 97 -4.64 11.96 -3.04
C GLU A 97 -3.45 12.11 -2.10
N THR A 98 -2.97 10.99 -1.58
CA THR A 98 -1.70 10.88 -0.86
C THR A 98 -0.88 9.76 -1.46
N PRO A 99 0.43 9.95 -1.69
CA PRO A 99 1.30 8.82 -1.97
C PRO A 99 1.37 7.91 -0.76
N LEU A 100 1.39 6.60 -1.00
CA LEU A 100 1.63 5.56 0.00
C LEU A 100 2.85 4.69 -0.35
N LEU A 101 3.18 4.59 -1.64
CA LEU A 101 4.40 3.95 -2.14
C LEU A 101 5.02 4.81 -3.26
N GLY A 102 6.32 4.70 -3.43
CA GLY A 102 7.09 5.38 -4.47
C GLY A 102 7.63 4.44 -5.54
N CYS A 103 8.25 5.01 -6.56
CA CYS A 103 8.97 4.25 -7.57
C CYS A 103 10.36 3.83 -7.06
N PRO A 104 10.82 2.59 -7.31
CA PRO A 104 12.17 2.13 -6.95
C PRO A 104 13.32 2.93 -7.59
N CYS A 105 13.03 3.76 -8.60
CA CYS A 105 14.03 4.67 -9.17
C CYS A 105 14.45 5.81 -8.22
N GLY A 106 13.83 5.89 -7.03
CA GLY A 106 14.10 6.90 -6.01
C GLY A 106 13.34 8.22 -6.23
N ILE A 107 12.64 8.40 -7.35
CA ILE A 107 11.75 9.54 -7.59
C ILE A 107 10.32 9.10 -7.29
N TRP A 108 9.79 9.45 -6.13
CA TRP A 108 8.46 8.99 -5.73
C TRP A 108 7.35 9.40 -6.73
N GLN A 109 7.50 10.55 -7.37
CA GLN A 109 6.55 11.07 -8.37
C GLN A 109 6.59 10.31 -9.70
N CYS A 110 7.57 9.45 -9.94
CA CYS A 110 7.72 8.73 -11.22
C CYS A 110 6.62 7.69 -11.42
N ALA A 111 6.21 6.99 -10.36
CA ALA A 111 5.14 6.00 -10.37
C ALA A 111 4.60 5.77 -8.95
N PRO A 112 3.92 6.77 -8.33
CA PRO A 112 3.42 6.61 -6.97
C PRO A 112 2.17 5.75 -6.95
N LEU A 113 2.02 4.94 -5.89
CA LEU A 113 0.70 4.48 -5.48
C LEU A 113 0.00 5.60 -4.72
N LEU A 114 -1.09 6.09 -5.27
CA LEU A 114 -1.93 7.10 -4.62
C LEU A 114 -3.16 6.44 -4.01
N ALA A 115 -3.63 6.98 -2.88
CA ALA A 115 -4.93 6.67 -2.30
C ALA A 115 -5.61 7.95 -1.80
N SER A 116 -6.93 7.93 -1.68
CA SER A 116 -7.66 8.88 -0.85
C SER A 116 -7.53 8.48 0.62
N ARG A 117 -7.44 9.48 1.50
CA ARG A 117 -7.40 9.28 2.94
C ARG A 117 -8.43 10.16 3.63
N ARG A 118 -9.36 9.53 4.36
CA ARG A 118 -10.32 10.23 5.23
C ARG A 118 -9.96 9.99 6.68
N VAL A 119 -9.95 11.06 7.48
CA VAL A 119 -9.60 11.00 8.90
C VAL A 119 -10.77 11.52 9.73
N THR A 120 -11.28 10.69 10.62
CA THR A 120 -12.34 11.05 11.58
C THR A 120 -11.78 11.13 13.00
N GLY A 121 -12.61 11.39 14.00
CA GLY A 121 -12.17 11.34 15.40
C GLY A 121 -11.70 9.95 15.87
N THR A 122 -12.09 8.87 15.19
CA THR A 122 -11.85 7.50 15.65
C THR A 122 -11.25 6.58 14.59
N THR A 123 -11.28 6.96 13.31
CA THR A 123 -10.80 6.11 12.21
C THR A 123 -9.97 6.89 11.20
N VAL A 124 -9.10 6.14 10.51
CA VAL A 124 -8.44 6.56 9.27
C VAL A 124 -8.87 5.56 8.19
N THR A 125 -9.33 6.04 7.05
CA THR A 125 -9.75 5.18 5.92
C THR A 125 -8.89 5.50 4.71
N TRP A 126 -8.33 4.46 4.09
CA TRP A 126 -7.69 4.54 2.77
C TRP A 126 -8.60 3.91 1.73
N SER A 127 -8.81 4.58 0.60
CA SER A 127 -9.66 4.11 -0.50
C SER A 127 -9.16 4.67 -1.83
N THR A 128 -9.76 4.25 -2.95
CA THR A 128 -9.51 4.88 -4.26
C THR A 128 -8.02 4.80 -4.64
N PHE A 129 -7.48 3.60 -4.49
CA PHE A 129 -6.09 3.30 -4.83
C PHE A 129 -5.90 3.39 -6.34
N ARG A 130 -4.86 4.08 -6.80
CA ARG A 130 -4.61 4.26 -8.23
C ARG A 130 -3.15 4.49 -8.56
N LEU A 131 -2.82 4.25 -9.82
CA LEU A 131 -1.53 4.56 -10.42
C LEU A 131 -1.73 5.64 -11.49
N PRO A 132 -1.31 6.90 -11.24
CA PRO A 132 -1.62 8.01 -12.13
C PRO A 132 -1.00 7.85 -13.53
N PHE A 133 0.07 7.08 -13.67
CA PHE A 133 0.71 6.78 -14.96
C PHE A 133 0.06 5.62 -15.72
N ARG A 134 -0.96 4.97 -15.13
CA ARG A 134 -1.68 3.84 -15.69
C ARG A 134 -3.19 4.05 -15.53
N GLU A 135 -3.69 5.20 -15.98
CA GLU A 135 -5.09 5.60 -15.84
C GLU A 135 -6.08 4.55 -16.37
N GLN A 136 -5.70 3.79 -17.41
CA GLN A 136 -6.51 2.74 -18.00
C GLN A 136 -6.82 1.58 -17.04
N TRP A 137 -6.08 1.44 -15.95
CA TRP A 137 -6.35 0.45 -14.89
C TRP A 137 -7.43 0.89 -13.92
N GLY A 138 -7.77 2.18 -13.89
CA GLY A 138 -8.78 2.72 -12.99
C GLY A 138 -8.41 2.58 -11.51
N GLU A 139 -9.44 2.44 -10.67
CA GLU A 139 -9.26 2.16 -9.24
C GLU A 139 -8.81 0.71 -9.03
N LEU A 140 -7.70 0.54 -8.30
CA LEU A 140 -7.13 -0.77 -8.01
C LEU A 140 -7.86 -1.43 -6.84
N PRO A 141 -8.09 -2.76 -6.89
CA PRO A 141 -8.73 -3.52 -5.82
C PRO A 141 -7.78 -3.83 -4.65
N VAL A 142 -7.04 -2.82 -4.18
CA VAL A 142 -6.09 -2.92 -3.05
C VAL A 142 -6.83 -2.78 -1.70
N GLY A 143 -7.79 -1.85 -1.63
CA GLY A 143 -8.59 -1.58 -0.43
C GLY A 143 -10.10 -1.63 -0.72
N PRO A 144 -10.93 -0.93 0.06
CA PRO A 144 -10.57 0.05 1.09
C PRO A 144 -10.02 -0.61 2.37
N PHE A 145 -9.20 0.15 3.10
CA PHE A 145 -8.75 -0.21 4.45
C PHE A 145 -9.28 0.77 5.47
N VAL A 146 -9.68 0.27 6.65
CA VAL A 146 -10.20 1.08 7.75
C VAL A 146 -9.41 0.78 9.02
N PHE A 147 -8.72 1.78 9.53
CA PHE A 147 -7.89 1.66 10.72
C PHE A 147 -8.52 2.38 11.90
N ARG A 148 -8.25 1.88 13.11
CA ARG A 148 -8.43 2.69 14.32
C ARG A 148 -7.42 3.82 14.33
N ARG A 149 -7.89 5.04 14.56
CA ARG A 149 -7.05 6.24 14.52
C ARG A 149 -5.95 6.23 15.58
N ASP A 150 -6.24 5.74 16.78
CA ASP A 150 -5.24 5.67 17.86
C ASP A 150 -4.09 4.69 17.54
N ALA A 151 -4.41 3.52 16.99
CA ALA A 151 -3.41 2.57 16.52
C ALA A 151 -2.57 3.12 15.36
N TYR A 152 -3.22 3.81 14.42
CA TYR A 152 -2.57 4.44 13.28
C TYR A 152 -1.58 5.54 13.70
N GLU A 153 -2.00 6.46 14.58
CA GLU A 153 -1.14 7.51 15.13
C GLU A 153 0.01 6.95 15.97
N ALA A 154 -0.26 5.92 16.79
CA ALA A 154 0.77 5.26 17.58
C ALA A 154 1.85 4.65 16.68
N SER A 155 1.45 3.98 15.60
CA SER A 155 2.39 3.36 14.66
C SER A 155 3.24 4.40 13.90
N LEU A 156 2.68 5.56 13.56
CA LEU A 156 3.42 6.66 12.93
C LEU A 156 4.41 7.37 13.86
N THR A 157 4.14 7.38 15.17
CA THR A 157 4.94 8.17 16.13
C THR A 157 6.30 7.54 16.39
N ALA A 158 6.37 6.22 16.41
CA ALA A 158 7.60 5.48 16.69
C ALA A 158 7.72 4.23 15.78
N PRO A 159 7.80 4.41 14.45
CA PRO A 159 7.96 3.30 13.52
C PRO A 159 9.28 2.56 13.82
N PRO A 160 9.26 1.23 13.95
CA PRO A 160 10.49 0.46 14.13
C PRO A 160 11.37 0.59 12.89
N LEU A 161 12.69 0.60 13.08
CA LEU A 161 13.66 0.46 11.99
C LEU A 161 13.99 -1.02 11.81
N LEU A 162 13.65 -1.56 10.66
CA LEU A 162 14.03 -2.91 10.24
C LEU A 162 15.45 -2.88 9.66
N PRO A 163 16.25 -3.93 9.90
CA PRO A 163 17.64 -4.00 9.43
C PRO A 163 17.74 -4.25 7.91
N GLU A 164 16.68 -4.75 7.29
CA GLU A 164 16.60 -5.13 5.88
C GLU A 164 15.19 -4.87 5.34
N ASP A 165 15.05 -4.91 4.01
CA ASP A 165 13.74 -4.82 3.36
C ASP A 165 12.90 -6.07 3.69
N PRO A 166 11.73 -5.92 4.33
CA PRO A 166 10.92 -7.06 4.73
C PRO A 166 10.14 -7.74 3.61
N LEU A 167 10.08 -7.15 2.42
CA LEU A 167 9.32 -7.72 1.30
C LEU A 167 9.93 -9.06 0.87
N GLY A 168 11.27 -9.18 0.96
CA GLY A 168 11.99 -10.41 0.60
C GLY A 168 11.76 -10.82 -0.86
N PRO A 169 12.11 -12.07 -1.22
CA PRO A 169 11.91 -12.57 -2.58
C PRO A 169 10.40 -12.71 -2.91
N PRO A 170 10.03 -12.69 -4.21
CA PRO A 170 8.63 -12.89 -4.62
C PRO A 170 8.05 -14.20 -4.07
N PRO A 171 6.80 -14.20 -3.57
CA PRO A 171 6.20 -15.37 -2.97
C PRO A 171 5.78 -16.40 -4.03
N PRO A 172 5.83 -17.71 -3.72
CA PRO A 172 5.23 -18.74 -4.54
C PRO A 172 3.75 -18.46 -4.78
N GLY A 173 3.36 -18.30 -6.05
CA GLY A 173 1.99 -17.98 -6.45
C GLY A 173 1.77 -16.57 -7.01
N LEU A 174 2.75 -15.66 -6.93
CA LEU A 174 2.74 -14.44 -7.76
C LEU A 174 3.15 -14.75 -9.22
N GLY A 175 3.88 -15.85 -9.43
CA GLY A 175 4.28 -16.39 -10.74
C GLY A 175 5.58 -17.20 -10.67
N VAL A 176 5.60 -18.32 -9.93
CA VAL A 176 6.66 -19.35 -10.02
C VAL A 176 6.04 -20.72 -10.02
#